data_AF-A0AAV7YEF5-F1
#
_entry.id   AF-A0AAV7YEF5-F1
#
_cell.length_a   1.000
_cell.length_b   1.000
_cell.length_c   1.000
_cell.angle_alpha   90.00
_cell.angle_beta   90.00
_cell.angle_gamma   90.00
#
_symmetry.space_group_name_H-M   'P 1'
#
loop_
_entity.id
_entity.type
_entity.pdbx_description
1 polymer ?
#
loop_
_entity_poly.entity_id
_entity_poly.type
_entity_poly.pdbx_seq_one_letter_code
_entity_poly.pdbx_strand_id
1 'polypeptide(L)'
;MSENKRKESKKIESKRPKSRMTSFLFYNTSINRRIREENPDMNFAQISREISKRWKNLDLDEKQKYIDLSEKDRLRYEREMKEFIKNNPDAPLKRPRKNSSRSNQGSKGNKNDPQKPKARKTAYNIFNSERWFGVKKENPDLSFGDVSREVARRWKNISDQEKKVFEKKSEKDKQRYEREMAEYNKKNRKKYKNSEKKKSGRKNKSKKSRKHKRSSRSHRRNSHRRRHRYSSTSSSYTSSSGSSTHSSDFSSSYSGSSSRSNSGSMSWSSSSFTSDSFSSD
;
A
#
# COMPACT_ATOMS: atom_id res chain seq x y z
N MET A 1 -28.61 -14.79 -18.25
CA MET A 1 -27.64 -15.77 -17.71
C MET A 1 -26.48 -15.19 -16.87
N SER A 2 -26.28 -13.87 -16.82
CA SER A 2 -25.13 -13.23 -16.16
C SER A 2 -25.29 -13.00 -14.65
N GLU A 3 -26.51 -12.83 -14.15
CA GLU A 3 -26.76 -12.43 -12.77
C GLU A 3 -26.70 -13.60 -11.76
N ASN A 4 -27.15 -14.78 -12.15
CA ASN A 4 -27.03 -16.01 -11.33
C ASN A 4 -25.56 -16.43 -11.16
N LYS A 5 -24.75 -16.40 -12.23
CA LYS A 5 -23.30 -16.65 -12.14
C LYS A 5 -22.58 -15.65 -11.22
N ARG A 6 -23.05 -14.39 -11.18
CA ARG A 6 -22.52 -13.36 -10.27
C ARG A 6 -22.95 -13.55 -8.82
N LYS A 7 -24.16 -14.04 -8.56
CA LYS A 7 -24.62 -14.39 -7.20
C LYS A 7 -23.89 -15.62 -6.67
N GLU A 8 -23.69 -16.64 -7.51
CA GLU A 8 -22.99 -17.87 -7.14
C GLU A 8 -21.50 -17.62 -6.85
N SER A 9 -20.82 -16.84 -7.70
CA SER A 9 -19.41 -16.45 -7.45
C SER A 9 -19.24 -15.65 -6.15
N LYS A 10 -20.19 -14.78 -5.79
CA LYS A 10 -20.19 -14.08 -4.48
C LYS A 10 -20.40 -15.04 -3.30
N LYS A 11 -21.23 -16.06 -3.46
CA LYS A 11 -21.50 -17.09 -2.44
C LYS A 11 -20.27 -17.95 -2.20
N ILE A 12 -19.60 -18.40 -3.27
CA ILE A 12 -18.33 -19.12 -3.23
C ILE A 12 -17.23 -18.25 -2.58
N GLU A 13 -17.14 -16.96 -2.94
CA GLU A 13 -16.19 -16.02 -2.32
C GLU A 13 -16.43 -15.84 -0.81
N SER A 14 -17.69 -15.84 -0.36
CA SER A 14 -18.03 -15.74 1.06
C SER A 14 -17.66 -17.00 1.86
N LYS A 15 -17.70 -18.18 1.23
CA LYS A 15 -17.32 -19.46 1.83
C LYS A 15 -15.80 -19.69 1.86
N ARG A 16 -15.04 -18.80 1.24
CA ARG A 16 -13.58 -18.91 1.18
C ARG A 16 -12.96 -18.74 2.57
N PRO A 17 -12.04 -19.63 3.00
CA PRO A 17 -11.32 -19.52 4.26
C PRO A 17 -10.64 -18.16 4.43
N LYS A 18 -10.67 -17.62 5.65
CA LYS A 18 -9.95 -16.39 6.00
C LYS A 18 -8.44 -16.67 6.02
N SER A 19 -7.63 -15.71 5.59
CA SER A 19 -6.16 -15.88 5.54
C SER A 19 -5.58 -16.23 6.91
N ARG A 20 -4.53 -17.07 6.89
CA ARG A 20 -3.70 -17.35 8.08
C ARG A 20 -3.26 -16.06 8.79
N MET A 21 -3.34 -16.08 10.12
CA MET A 21 -2.88 -15.06 11.02
C MET A 21 -1.42 -15.29 11.37
N THR A 22 -0.63 -14.21 11.34
CA THR A 22 0.78 -14.25 11.76
C THR A 22 0.90 -14.12 13.27
N SER A 23 2.07 -14.50 13.82
CA SER A 23 2.36 -14.38 15.25
C SER A 23 2.09 -12.96 15.79
N PHE A 24 2.51 -11.94 15.03
CA PHE A 24 2.22 -10.54 15.35
C PHE A 24 0.73 -10.21 15.37
N LEU A 25 -0.09 -10.79 14.47
CA LEU A 25 -1.52 -10.51 14.45
C LEU A 25 -2.24 -11.10 15.66
N PHE A 26 -1.86 -12.29 16.11
CA PHE A 26 -2.36 -12.87 17.37
C PHE A 26 -1.97 -12.00 18.57
N TYR A 27 -0.71 -11.56 18.63
CA TYR A 27 -0.26 -10.62 19.64
C TYR A 27 -1.07 -9.33 19.62
N ASN A 28 -1.22 -8.72 18.43
CA ASN A 28 -2.01 -7.50 18.25
C ASN A 28 -3.44 -7.70 18.75
N THR A 29 -4.14 -8.78 18.37
CA THR A 29 -5.50 -9.01 18.85
C THR A 29 -5.61 -9.11 20.37
N SER A 30 -4.62 -9.73 21.03
CA SER A 30 -4.62 -9.88 22.49
C SER A 30 -4.30 -8.59 23.24
N ILE A 31 -3.31 -7.83 22.76
CA ILE A 31 -2.81 -6.61 23.42
C ILE A 31 -3.64 -5.38 23.06
N ASN A 32 -4.17 -5.30 21.84
CA ASN A 32 -5.05 -4.20 21.41
C ASN A 32 -6.31 -4.13 22.28
N ARG A 33 -6.86 -5.29 22.70
CA ARG A 33 -7.97 -5.33 23.66
C ARG A 33 -7.58 -4.68 24.99
N ARG A 34 -6.46 -5.12 25.57
CA ARG A 34 -5.95 -4.59 26.85
C ARG A 34 -5.63 -3.09 26.79
N ILE A 35 -4.94 -2.63 25.74
CA ILE A 35 -4.57 -1.22 25.59
C ILE A 35 -5.82 -0.33 25.44
N ARG A 36 -6.87 -0.81 24.77
CA ARG A 36 -8.13 -0.06 24.65
C ARG A 36 -8.89 0.01 25.98
N GLU A 37 -8.85 -1.05 26.78
CA GLU A 37 -9.47 -1.09 28.10
C GLU A 37 -8.72 -0.18 29.08
N GLU A 38 -7.38 -0.22 29.08
CA GLU A 38 -6.52 0.63 29.93
C GLU A 38 -6.51 2.10 29.49
N ASN A 39 -6.69 2.37 28.19
CA ASN A 39 -6.59 3.71 27.62
C ASN A 39 -7.74 3.95 26.62
N PRO A 40 -8.98 4.15 27.12
CA PRO A 40 -10.15 4.36 26.26
C PRO A 40 -10.07 5.64 25.42
N ASP A 41 -9.30 6.64 25.87
CA ASP A 41 -9.11 7.92 25.17
C ASP A 41 -8.03 7.88 24.07
N MET A 42 -7.23 6.81 24.00
CA MET A 42 -6.18 6.71 22.98
C MET A 42 -6.77 6.44 21.60
N ASN A 43 -6.30 7.20 20.61
CA ASN A 43 -6.69 7.00 19.23
C ASN A 43 -6.07 5.68 18.69
N PHE A 44 -6.80 4.97 17.82
CA PHE A 44 -6.34 3.76 17.13
C PHE A 44 -4.91 3.86 16.57
N ALA A 45 -4.53 5.01 16.01
CA ALA A 45 -3.19 5.22 15.46
C ALA A 45 -2.09 5.27 16.53
N GLN A 46 -2.41 5.71 17.74
CA GLN A 46 -1.51 5.69 18.91
C GLN A 46 -1.42 4.26 19.45
N ILE A 47 -2.56 3.58 19.63
CA ILE A 47 -2.63 2.18 20.06
C ILE A 47 -1.81 1.27 19.13
N SER A 48 -1.98 1.41 17.81
CA SER A 48 -1.23 0.62 16.84
C SER A 48 0.29 0.84 16.91
N ARG A 49 0.73 2.09 17.17
CA ARG A 49 2.16 2.41 17.39
C ARG A 49 2.67 1.76 18.67
N GLU A 50 1.88 1.82 19.74
CA GLU A 50 2.25 1.24 21.03
C GLU A 50 2.36 -0.29 20.96
N ILE A 51 1.40 -0.98 20.34
CA ILE A 51 1.48 -2.44 20.11
C ILE A 51 2.75 -2.80 19.32
N SER A 52 3.05 -2.03 18.28
CA SER A 52 4.24 -2.28 17.45
C SER A 52 5.54 -2.05 18.23
N LYS A 53 5.55 -1.11 19.17
CA LYS A 53 6.68 -0.86 20.07
C LYS A 53 6.84 -2.00 21.06
N ARG A 54 5.75 -2.43 21.72
CA ARG A 54 5.77 -3.55 22.68
C ARG A 54 6.18 -4.87 22.02
N TRP A 55 5.71 -5.19 20.82
CA TRP A 55 6.14 -6.39 20.07
C TRP A 55 7.64 -6.42 19.76
N LYS A 56 8.27 -5.27 19.51
CA LYS A 56 9.71 -5.20 19.22
C LYS A 56 10.58 -5.44 20.46
N ASN A 57 10.05 -5.11 21.62
CA ASN A 57 10.73 -5.24 22.91
C ASN A 57 10.26 -6.49 23.68
N LEU A 58 9.40 -7.31 23.08
CA LEU A 58 8.88 -8.52 23.69
C LEU A 58 9.99 -9.56 23.77
N ASP A 59 10.02 -10.31 24.86
CA ASP A 59 10.99 -11.37 25.04
C ASP A 59 10.75 -12.54 24.07
N LEU A 60 11.81 -13.30 23.78
CA LEU A 60 11.75 -14.42 22.84
C LEU A 60 10.77 -15.51 23.30
N ASP A 61 10.71 -15.79 24.60
CA ASP A 61 9.83 -16.84 25.14
C ASP A 61 8.35 -16.45 25.04
N GLU A 62 8.04 -15.19 25.35
CA GLU A 62 6.68 -14.67 25.17
C GLU A 62 6.28 -14.63 23.69
N LYS A 63 7.24 -14.32 22.81
CA LYS A 63 7.03 -14.33 21.37
C LYS A 63 6.81 -15.75 20.83
N GLN A 64 7.46 -16.76 21.41
CA GLN A 64 7.35 -18.16 21.03
C GLN A 64 5.89 -18.65 21.12
N LYS A 65 5.18 -18.29 22.20
CA LYS A 65 3.74 -18.58 22.34
C LYS A 65 2.92 -18.13 21.12
N TYR A 66 3.21 -16.96 20.57
CA TYR A 66 2.51 -16.42 19.41
C TYR A 66 2.98 -17.04 18.09
N ILE A 67 4.24 -17.47 18.02
CA ILE A 67 4.77 -18.25 16.89
C ILE A 67 4.02 -19.57 16.79
N ASP A 68 3.90 -20.30 17.90
CA ASP A 68 3.19 -21.58 17.96
C ASP A 68 1.71 -21.44 17.59
N LEU A 69 1.05 -20.39 18.09
CA LEU A 69 -0.33 -20.07 17.69
C LEU A 69 -0.45 -19.80 16.19
N SER A 70 0.52 -19.11 15.59
CA SER A 70 0.53 -18.84 14.15
C SER A 70 0.80 -20.07 13.29
N GLU A 71 1.61 -21.00 13.77
CA GLU A 71 1.82 -22.29 13.09
C GLU A 71 0.56 -23.16 13.14
N LYS A 72 -0.12 -23.22 14.29
CA LYS A 72 -1.44 -23.89 14.40
C LYS A 72 -2.45 -23.28 13.43
N ASP A 73 -2.47 -21.95 13.33
CA ASP A 73 -3.37 -21.25 12.41
C ASP A 73 -3.00 -21.46 10.93
N ARG A 74 -1.70 -21.56 10.63
CA ARG A 74 -1.21 -21.94 9.30
C ARG A 74 -1.75 -23.30 8.88
N LEU A 75 -1.67 -24.30 9.76
CA LEU A 75 -2.19 -25.65 9.49
C LEU A 75 -3.71 -25.67 9.34
N ARG A 76 -4.44 -24.90 10.17
CA ARG A 76 -5.89 -24.71 10.01
C ARG A 76 -6.23 -24.13 8.64
N TYR A 77 -5.55 -23.05 8.24
CA TYR A 77 -5.78 -22.42 6.94
C TYR A 77 -5.44 -23.33 5.77
N GLU A 78 -4.35 -24.08 5.84
CA GLU A 78 -3.95 -25.04 4.80
C GLU A 78 -4.99 -26.14 4.60
N ARG A 79 -5.50 -26.72 5.70
CA ARG A 79 -6.57 -27.73 5.67
C ARG A 79 -7.87 -27.16 5.09
N GLU A 80 -8.34 -26.03 5.62
CA GLU A 80 -9.57 -25.38 5.15
C GLU A 80 -9.45 -24.96 3.67
N MET A 81 -8.29 -24.47 3.24
CA MET A 81 -8.05 -24.12 1.83
C MET A 81 -8.00 -25.35 0.93
N LYS A 82 -7.42 -26.46 1.38
CA LYS A 82 -7.38 -27.71 0.62
C LYS A 82 -8.80 -28.26 0.41
N GLU A 83 -9.63 -28.25 1.44
CA GLU A 83 -11.05 -28.62 1.34
C GLU A 83 -11.82 -27.65 0.43
N PHE A 84 -11.57 -26.36 0.54
CA PHE A 84 -12.21 -25.34 -0.30
C PHE A 84 -11.86 -25.53 -1.79
N ILE A 85 -10.60 -25.79 -2.12
CA ILE A 85 -10.15 -26.05 -3.51
C ILE A 85 -10.76 -27.37 -4.01
N LYS A 86 -10.78 -28.42 -3.19
CA LYS A 86 -11.41 -29.71 -3.54
C LYS A 86 -12.90 -29.52 -3.88
N ASN A 87 -13.61 -28.73 -3.09
CA ASN A 87 -15.04 -28.47 -3.29
C ASN A 87 -15.33 -27.41 -4.37
N ASN A 88 -14.32 -26.66 -4.82
CA ASN A 88 -14.47 -25.56 -5.79
C ASN A 88 -13.25 -25.50 -6.73
N PRO A 89 -13.09 -26.47 -7.66
CA PRO A 89 -11.91 -26.55 -8.53
C PRO A 89 -11.74 -25.33 -9.45
N ASP A 90 -12.84 -24.71 -9.87
CA ASP A 90 -12.84 -23.53 -10.75
C ASP A 90 -12.68 -22.20 -9.99
N ALA A 91 -12.58 -22.23 -8.66
CA ALA A 91 -12.50 -21.00 -7.86
C ALA A 91 -11.10 -20.37 -7.93
N PRO A 92 -10.98 -19.04 -8.13
CA PRO A 92 -9.70 -18.38 -8.23
C PRO A 92 -8.89 -18.44 -6.92
N LEU A 93 -7.66 -18.98 -7.01
CA LEU A 93 -6.73 -19.17 -5.89
C LEU A 93 -6.29 -17.87 -5.21
N LYS A 94 -6.44 -16.71 -5.86
CA LYS A 94 -6.22 -15.39 -5.24
C LYS A 94 -7.57 -14.73 -5.02
N ARG A 95 -7.76 -14.11 -3.85
CA ARG A 95 -8.96 -13.28 -3.63
C ARG A 95 -8.96 -12.20 -4.69
N PRO A 96 -10.02 -12.04 -5.49
CA PRO A 96 -10.10 -10.92 -6.40
C PRO A 96 -9.92 -9.66 -5.55
N ARG A 97 -9.02 -8.77 -5.97
CA ARG A 97 -8.90 -7.47 -5.32
C ARG A 97 -10.25 -6.80 -5.50
N LYS A 98 -11.08 -6.79 -4.45
CA LYS A 98 -12.25 -5.94 -4.41
C LYS A 98 -11.69 -4.54 -4.62
N ASN A 99 -11.94 -3.96 -5.80
CA ASN A 99 -11.69 -2.54 -6.07
C ASN A 99 -12.57 -1.79 -5.08
N SER A 100 -12.11 -1.73 -3.85
CA SER A 100 -12.81 -1.03 -2.80
C SER A 100 -12.75 0.42 -3.22
N SER A 101 -13.90 1.06 -3.11
CA SER A 101 -14.06 2.51 -3.07
C SER A 101 -13.00 3.26 -2.24
N ARG A 102 -12.10 2.58 -1.50
CA ARG A 102 -10.91 3.16 -0.85
C ARG A 102 -9.92 3.81 -1.81
N SER A 103 -9.74 3.33 -3.05
CA SER A 103 -8.93 4.07 -4.03
C SER A 103 -9.57 5.41 -4.39
N ASN A 104 -10.91 5.47 -4.36
CA ASN A 104 -11.70 6.68 -4.53
C ASN A 104 -11.87 7.51 -3.23
N GLN A 105 -11.61 6.95 -2.05
CA GLN A 105 -11.55 7.71 -0.79
C GLN A 105 -10.17 8.35 -0.59
N GLY A 106 -9.09 7.69 -0.99
CA GLY A 106 -7.75 8.30 -1.06
C GLY A 106 -7.70 9.48 -2.03
N SER A 107 -8.46 9.43 -3.13
CA SER A 107 -8.62 10.57 -4.05
C SER A 107 -9.63 11.63 -3.56
N LYS A 108 -10.61 11.27 -2.72
CA LYS A 108 -11.48 12.24 -2.02
C LYS A 108 -10.75 13.02 -0.92
N GLY A 109 -9.68 12.48 -0.34
CA GLY A 109 -8.81 13.20 0.59
C GLY A 109 -8.19 14.48 0.02
N ASN A 110 -8.02 14.54 -1.31
CA ASN A 110 -7.60 15.76 -2.03
C ASN A 110 -8.77 16.58 -2.61
N LYS A 111 -10.03 16.11 -2.47
CA LYS A 111 -11.23 16.88 -2.86
C LYS A 111 -11.71 17.80 -1.73
N ASN A 112 -11.19 17.61 -0.52
CA ASN A 112 -11.49 18.39 0.66
C ASN A 112 -10.35 19.37 0.98
N ASP A 113 -9.73 20.01 -0.02
CA ASP A 113 -8.94 21.21 0.29
C ASP A 113 -9.95 22.28 0.76
N PRO A 114 -9.95 22.69 2.04
CA PRO A 114 -10.92 23.66 2.53
C PRO A 114 -10.83 25.01 1.80
N GLN A 115 -9.69 25.28 1.15
CA GLN A 115 -9.46 26.49 0.38
C GLN A 115 -9.83 26.33 -1.10
N LYS A 116 -10.18 25.13 -1.57
CA LYS A 116 -10.63 24.94 -2.95
C LYS A 116 -12.02 25.58 -3.12
N PRO A 117 -12.18 26.49 -4.08
CA PRO A 117 -13.47 27.08 -4.40
C PRO A 117 -14.53 26.02 -4.68
N LYS A 118 -15.74 26.22 -4.17
CA LYS A 118 -16.88 25.34 -4.45
C LYS A 118 -17.21 25.44 -5.93
N ALA A 119 -17.59 24.33 -6.56
CA ALA A 119 -17.91 24.29 -7.98
C ALA A 119 -19.01 25.29 -8.35
N ARG A 120 -18.92 25.85 -9.57
CA ARG A 120 -19.97 26.71 -10.14
C ARG A 120 -21.34 26.04 -10.04
N LYS A 121 -22.35 26.82 -9.65
CA LYS A 121 -23.76 26.42 -9.60
C LYS A 121 -24.40 26.66 -10.97
N THR A 122 -25.09 25.65 -11.46
CA THR A 122 -25.93 25.78 -12.67
C THR A 122 -27.21 26.54 -12.34
N ALA A 123 -27.92 27.03 -13.37
CA ALA A 123 -29.22 27.70 -13.21
C ALA A 123 -30.20 26.86 -12.38
N TYR A 124 -30.28 25.55 -12.66
CA TYR A 124 -31.09 24.61 -11.88
C TYR A 124 -30.65 24.50 -10.42
N ASN A 125 -29.35 24.46 -10.12
CA ASN A 125 -28.88 24.36 -8.72
C ASN A 125 -29.25 25.61 -7.90
N ILE A 126 -29.22 26.78 -8.55
CA ILE A 126 -29.65 28.05 -7.93
C ILE A 126 -31.16 28.02 -7.70
N PHE A 127 -31.94 27.66 -8.72
CA PHE A 127 -33.40 27.48 -8.61
C PHE A 127 -33.77 26.50 -7.50
N ASN A 128 -33.12 25.34 -7.45
CA ASN A 128 -33.34 24.34 -6.42
C ASN A 128 -33.03 24.91 -5.04
N SER A 129 -31.92 25.63 -4.86
CA SER A 129 -31.62 26.23 -3.54
C SER A 129 -32.64 27.27 -3.08
N GLU A 130 -33.25 28.01 -4.00
CA GLU A 130 -34.25 29.06 -3.68
C GLU A 130 -35.65 28.46 -3.46
N ARG A 131 -36.07 27.49 -4.27
CA ARG A 131 -37.43 26.94 -4.23
C ARG A 131 -37.60 25.75 -3.30
N TRP A 132 -36.53 24.99 -3.01
CA TRP A 132 -36.62 23.75 -2.24
C TRP A 132 -37.23 23.95 -0.85
N PHE A 133 -36.86 25.01 -0.12
CA PHE A 133 -37.44 25.31 1.19
C PHE A 133 -38.93 25.69 1.10
N GLY A 134 -39.34 26.39 0.03
CA GLY A 134 -40.74 26.68 -0.23
C GLY A 134 -41.56 25.41 -0.44
N VAL A 135 -41.07 24.51 -1.31
CA VAL A 135 -41.74 23.23 -1.59
C VAL A 135 -41.81 22.34 -0.34
N LYS A 136 -40.75 22.32 0.48
CA LYS A 136 -40.72 21.57 1.74
C LYS A 136 -41.67 22.16 2.80
N LYS A 137 -41.85 23.48 2.81
CA LYS A 137 -42.80 24.15 3.72
C LYS A 137 -44.25 23.91 3.30
N GLU A 138 -44.53 23.92 2.00
CA GLU A 138 -45.84 23.57 1.44
C GLU A 138 -46.19 22.08 1.65
N ASN A 139 -45.16 21.21 1.67
CA ASN A 139 -45.31 19.77 1.80
C ASN A 139 -44.41 19.23 2.92
N PRO A 140 -44.75 19.50 4.19
CA PRO A 140 -43.92 19.09 5.33
C PRO A 140 -43.80 17.56 5.43
N ASP A 141 -44.81 16.82 4.98
CA ASP A 141 -44.85 15.34 5.08
C ASP A 141 -44.05 14.61 4.00
N LEU A 142 -43.69 15.30 2.90
CA LEU A 142 -42.95 14.68 1.81
C LEU A 142 -41.49 14.42 2.18
N SER A 143 -40.97 13.25 1.76
CA SER A 143 -39.56 12.92 1.93
C SER A 143 -38.67 13.89 1.15
N PHE A 144 -37.42 14.05 1.58
CA PHE A 144 -36.41 14.88 0.89
C PHE A 144 -36.35 14.58 -0.62
N GLY A 145 -36.44 13.30 -0.99
CA GLY A 145 -36.43 12.86 -2.39
C GLY A 145 -37.68 13.29 -3.17
N ASP A 146 -38.85 13.30 -2.53
CA ASP A 146 -40.12 13.68 -3.16
C ASP A 146 -40.19 15.18 -3.39
N VAL A 147 -39.74 15.97 -2.41
CA VAL A 147 -39.58 17.42 -2.56
C VAL A 147 -38.61 17.74 -3.69
N SER A 148 -37.49 17.02 -3.79
CA SER A 148 -36.55 17.21 -4.91
C SER A 148 -37.16 16.86 -6.26
N ARG A 149 -38.02 15.84 -6.35
CA ARG A 149 -38.75 15.49 -7.59
C ARG A 149 -39.74 16.59 -7.96
N GLU A 150 -40.45 17.14 -6.99
CA GLU A 150 -41.40 18.23 -7.22
C GLU A 150 -40.70 19.52 -7.68
N VAL A 151 -39.56 19.88 -7.07
CA VAL A 151 -38.74 21.01 -7.54
C VAL A 151 -38.25 20.79 -8.98
N ALA A 152 -37.83 19.57 -9.33
CA ALA A 152 -37.44 19.24 -10.69
C ALA A 152 -38.60 19.38 -11.69
N ARG A 153 -39.83 19.01 -11.29
CA ARG A 153 -41.05 19.20 -12.09
C ARG A 153 -41.33 20.70 -12.31
N ARG A 154 -41.25 21.51 -11.25
CA ARG A 154 -41.43 22.97 -11.33
C ARG A 154 -40.39 23.64 -12.22
N TRP A 155 -39.15 23.15 -12.24
CA TRP A 155 -38.11 23.64 -13.17
C TRP A 155 -38.42 23.34 -14.63
N LYS A 156 -39.02 22.18 -14.95
CA LYS A 156 -39.41 21.85 -16.33
C LYS A 156 -40.54 22.75 -16.85
N ASN A 157 -41.40 23.23 -15.95
CA ASN A 157 -42.57 24.05 -16.26
C ASN A 157 -42.35 25.56 -16.02
N ILE A 158 -41.10 25.98 -15.77
CA ILE A 158 -40.80 27.39 -15.52
C ILE A 158 -40.90 28.19 -16.83
N SER A 159 -41.32 29.45 -16.75
CA SER A 159 -41.33 30.34 -17.91
C SER A 159 -39.91 30.64 -18.41
N ASP A 160 -39.77 30.89 -19.72
CA ASP A 160 -38.47 31.24 -20.30
C ASP A 160 -37.90 32.54 -19.72
N GLN A 161 -38.76 33.48 -19.31
CA GLN A 161 -38.32 34.73 -18.68
C GLN A 161 -37.70 34.48 -17.30
N GLU A 162 -38.35 33.68 -16.45
CA GLU A 162 -37.79 33.31 -15.15
C GLU A 162 -36.54 32.44 -15.30
N LYS A 163 -36.53 31.51 -16.26
CA LYS A 163 -35.35 30.70 -16.58
C LYS A 163 -34.14 31.57 -16.93
N LYS A 164 -34.33 32.61 -17.75
CA LYS A 164 -33.28 33.59 -18.08
C LYS A 164 -32.72 34.32 -16.85
N VAL A 165 -33.55 34.61 -15.84
CA VAL A 165 -33.07 35.17 -14.57
C VAL A 165 -32.11 34.21 -13.87
N PHE A 166 -32.44 32.91 -13.81
CA PHE A 166 -31.57 31.89 -13.22
C PHE A 166 -30.32 31.62 -14.06
N GLU A 167 -30.40 31.70 -15.38
CA GLU A 167 -29.24 31.63 -16.27
C GLU A 167 -28.28 32.79 -16.01
N LYS A 168 -28.78 34.03 -15.92
CA LYS A 168 -27.98 35.21 -15.54
C LYS A 168 -27.35 35.07 -14.16
N LYS A 169 -28.07 34.52 -13.18
CA LYS A 169 -27.51 34.19 -11.84
C LYS A 169 -26.41 33.14 -11.94
N SER A 170 -26.57 32.12 -12.78
CA SER A 170 -25.58 31.06 -12.98
C SER A 170 -24.32 31.55 -13.69
N GLU A 171 -24.45 32.49 -14.64
CA GLU A 171 -23.29 33.09 -15.30
C GLU A 171 -22.48 33.97 -14.33
N LYS A 172 -23.16 34.73 -13.45
CA LYS A 172 -22.48 35.42 -12.35
C LYS A 172 -21.74 34.46 -11.42
N ASP A 173 -22.34 33.31 -11.10
CA ASP A 173 -21.70 32.29 -10.27
C ASP A 173 -20.50 31.62 -10.97
N LYS A 174 -20.58 31.41 -12.28
CA LYS A 174 -19.47 30.95 -13.12
C LYS A 174 -18.30 31.94 -13.08
N GLN A 175 -18.55 33.24 -13.23
CA GLN A 175 -17.51 34.27 -13.11
C GLN A 175 -16.88 34.30 -11.71
N ARG A 176 -17.69 34.16 -10.65
CA ARG A 176 -17.19 33.99 -9.28
C ARG A 176 -16.27 32.78 -9.17
N TYR A 177 -16.69 31.63 -9.68
CA TYR A 177 -15.91 30.39 -9.62
C TYR A 177 -14.58 30.51 -10.37
N GLU A 178 -14.59 31.11 -11.56
CA GLU A 178 -13.39 31.33 -12.36
C GLU A 178 -12.39 32.24 -11.65
N ARG A 179 -12.85 33.34 -11.04
CA ARG A 179 -12.01 34.23 -10.24
C ARG A 179 -11.41 33.52 -9.03
N GLU A 180 -12.23 32.86 -8.23
CA GLU A 180 -11.79 32.13 -7.04
C GLU A 180 -10.82 30.99 -7.42
N MET A 181 -11.07 30.27 -8.52
CA MET A 181 -10.20 29.20 -9.01
C MET A 181 -8.85 29.72 -9.52
N ALA A 182 -8.83 30.87 -10.21
CA ALA A 182 -7.59 31.51 -10.63
C ALA A 182 -6.72 31.89 -9.41
N GLU A 183 -7.33 32.45 -8.37
CA GLU A 183 -6.64 32.75 -7.12
C GLU A 183 -6.13 31.50 -6.40
N TYR A 184 -6.97 30.46 -6.32
CA TYR A 184 -6.60 29.17 -5.73
C TYR A 184 -5.42 28.54 -6.46
N ASN A 185 -5.45 28.52 -7.80
CA ASN A 185 -4.35 28.02 -8.63
C ASN A 185 -3.07 28.84 -8.43
N LYS A 186 -3.18 30.18 -8.34
CA LYS A 186 -2.04 31.08 -8.05
C LYS A 186 -1.44 30.80 -6.67
N LYS A 187 -2.27 30.66 -5.63
CA LYS A 187 -1.86 30.33 -4.25
C LYS A 187 -1.20 28.95 -4.20
N ASN A 188 -1.78 27.94 -4.84
CA ASN A 188 -1.19 26.61 -4.92
C ASN A 188 0.15 26.59 -5.66
N ARG A 189 0.27 27.28 -6.80
CA ARG A 189 1.54 27.41 -7.52
C ARG A 189 2.63 28.05 -6.64
N LYS A 190 2.30 29.09 -5.86
CA LYS A 190 3.23 29.69 -4.89
C LYS A 190 3.63 28.71 -3.77
N LYS A 191 2.67 27.94 -3.23
CA LYS A 191 2.91 26.92 -2.20
C LYS A 191 3.87 25.82 -2.70
N TYR A 192 3.67 25.33 -3.92
CA TYR A 192 4.57 24.36 -4.55
C TYR A 192 5.99 24.92 -4.70
N LYS A 193 6.16 26.11 -5.29
CA LYS A 193 7.47 26.77 -5.43
C LYS A 193 8.19 26.98 -4.09
N ASN A 194 7.46 27.39 -3.04
CA ASN A 194 8.04 27.55 -1.70
C ASN A 194 8.45 26.21 -1.07
N SER A 195 7.68 25.14 -1.31
CA SER A 195 8.01 23.80 -0.82
C SER A 195 9.27 23.22 -1.49
N GLU A 196 9.46 23.49 -2.79
CA GLU A 196 10.66 23.08 -3.53
C GLU A 196 11.89 23.83 -3.07
N LYS A 197 11.80 25.16 -2.89
CA LYS A 197 12.89 25.98 -2.30
C LYS A 197 13.27 25.49 -0.90
N LYS A 198 12.30 25.12 -0.06
CA LYS A 198 12.58 24.54 1.27
C LYS A 198 13.23 23.15 1.19
N LYS A 199 12.81 22.30 0.24
CA LYS A 199 13.42 20.97 0.02
C LYS A 199 14.84 21.07 -0.55
N SER A 200 15.10 21.95 -1.50
CA SER A 200 16.45 22.20 -2.04
C SER A 200 17.38 22.79 -0.98
N GLY A 201 16.89 23.75 -0.17
CA GLY A 201 17.63 24.30 0.98
C GLY A 201 17.97 23.24 2.03
N ARG A 202 17.02 22.35 2.39
CA ARG A 202 17.27 21.21 3.29
C ARG A 202 18.28 20.21 2.70
N LYS A 203 18.18 19.88 1.41
CA LYS A 203 19.14 19.01 0.72
C LYS A 203 20.55 19.61 0.71
N ASN A 204 20.67 20.92 0.47
CA ASN A 204 21.96 21.61 0.49
C ASN A 204 22.57 21.68 1.90
N LYS A 205 21.77 21.96 2.94
CA LYS A 205 22.22 21.88 4.35
C LYS A 205 22.65 20.45 4.75
N SER A 206 21.89 19.43 4.33
CA SER A 206 22.24 18.02 4.53
C SER A 206 23.56 17.65 3.85
N LYS A 207 23.74 18.02 2.57
CA LYS A 207 25.00 17.82 1.82
C LYS A 207 26.18 18.53 2.50
N LYS A 208 26.01 19.77 2.96
CA LYS A 208 27.06 20.52 3.69
C LYS A 208 27.44 19.83 5.01
N SER A 209 26.45 19.38 5.79
CA SER A 209 26.69 18.63 7.04
C SER A 209 27.39 17.28 6.80
N ARG A 210 27.03 16.56 5.73
CA ARG A 210 27.66 15.29 5.35
C ARG A 210 29.10 15.51 4.88
N LYS A 211 29.39 16.59 4.14
CA LYS A 211 30.76 16.95 3.73
C LYS A 211 31.63 17.26 4.96
N HIS A 212 31.11 18.02 5.92
CA HIS A 212 31.81 18.34 7.17
C HIS A 212 32.05 17.11 8.08
N LYS A 213 31.09 16.17 8.13
CA LYS A 213 31.27 14.89 8.83
C LYS A 213 32.26 13.94 8.13
N ARG A 214 32.37 14.00 6.80
CA ARG A 214 33.35 13.20 6.04
C ARG A 214 34.77 13.76 6.15
N SER A 215 34.95 15.08 6.15
CA SER A 215 36.28 15.68 6.35
C SER A 215 36.82 15.41 7.76
N SER A 216 35.98 15.54 8.80
CA SER A 216 36.36 15.21 10.18
C SER A 216 36.69 13.72 10.38
N ARG A 217 35.92 12.80 9.77
CA ARG A 217 36.26 11.36 9.76
C ARG A 217 37.57 11.05 9.03
N SER A 218 37.88 11.77 7.95
CA SER A 218 39.13 11.61 7.21
C SER A 218 40.33 12.11 8.02
N HIS A 219 40.24 13.25 8.69
CA HIS A 219 41.28 13.74 9.60
C HIS A 219 41.53 12.78 10.78
N ARG A 220 40.47 12.19 11.34
CA ARG A 220 40.59 11.17 12.41
C ARG A 220 41.22 9.85 11.93
N ARG A 221 40.93 9.42 10.70
CA ARG A 221 41.59 8.23 10.09
C ARG A 221 43.06 8.49 9.77
N ASN A 222 43.40 9.68 9.29
CA ASN A 222 44.79 10.02 8.94
C ASN A 222 45.67 10.15 10.20
N SER A 223 45.12 10.68 11.29
CA SER A 223 45.80 10.71 12.60
C SER A 223 46.01 9.30 13.20
N HIS A 224 45.03 8.39 13.12
CA HIS A 224 45.25 7.00 13.54
C HIS A 224 46.29 6.27 12.67
N ARG A 225 46.31 6.50 11.35
CA ARG A 225 47.29 5.87 10.46
C ARG A 225 48.71 6.38 10.68
N ARG A 226 48.87 7.66 11.04
CA ARG A 226 50.18 8.21 11.44
C ARG A 226 50.68 7.65 12.76
N ARG A 227 49.81 7.33 13.73
CA ARG A 227 50.20 6.71 15.00
C ARG A 227 50.70 5.26 14.83
N HIS A 228 50.13 4.49 13.90
CA HIS A 228 50.59 3.11 13.63
C HIS A 228 51.86 2.99 12.80
N ARG A 229 52.31 4.05 12.11
CA ARG A 229 53.55 4.00 11.31
C ARG A 229 54.82 4.16 12.15
N TYR A 230 54.70 4.65 13.39
CA TYR A 230 55.83 4.83 14.30
C TYR A 230 55.96 3.73 15.37
N SER A 231 55.12 2.68 15.34
CA SER A 231 55.14 1.62 16.36
C SER A 231 55.59 0.24 15.85
N SER A 232 56.14 0.13 14.64
CA SER A 232 56.46 -1.17 14.02
C SER A 232 57.93 -1.29 13.56
N THR A 233 58.83 -0.54 14.16
CA THR A 233 60.29 -0.73 14.01
C THR A 233 60.95 -0.93 15.36
N SER A 234 60.68 -2.08 15.99
CA SER A 234 61.57 -2.71 16.97
C SER A 234 61.02 -4.09 17.34
N SER A 235 61.60 -5.16 16.78
CA SER A 235 61.98 -6.38 17.53
C SER A 235 62.41 -7.45 16.54
N SER A 236 63.72 -7.64 16.43
CA SER A 236 64.37 -8.76 15.75
C SER A 236 64.94 -9.75 16.79
N TYR A 237 65.14 -10.99 16.35
CA TYR A 237 65.92 -12.10 16.94
C TYR A 237 65.27 -13.11 17.91
N THR A 238 65.32 -14.39 17.49
CA THR A 238 65.93 -15.62 18.09
C THR A 238 65.01 -16.85 17.84
N SER A 239 65.28 -17.79 16.91
CA SER A 239 66.23 -18.93 16.90
C SER A 239 65.56 -20.31 17.20
N SER A 240 65.80 -21.29 16.29
CA SER A 240 65.89 -22.77 16.49
C SER A 240 64.60 -23.55 16.83
N SER A 241 64.33 -24.81 16.44
CA SER A 241 64.94 -25.86 15.59
C SER A 241 63.99 -27.08 15.67
N GLY A 242 63.83 -27.90 14.62
CA GLY A 242 63.15 -29.21 14.73
C GLY A 242 62.65 -29.81 13.43
N SER A 243 63.46 -30.68 12.84
CA SER A 243 63.29 -31.43 11.58
C SER A 243 62.71 -32.84 11.79
N SER A 244 61.87 -33.35 10.87
CA SER A 244 62.16 -34.58 10.07
C SER A 244 60.97 -35.06 9.19
N THR A 245 61.24 -35.15 7.88
CA THR A 245 60.97 -36.25 6.89
C THR A 245 59.53 -36.82 6.74
N HIS A 246 58.92 -37.05 5.57
CA HIS A 246 59.43 -37.60 4.30
C HIS A 246 58.39 -37.50 3.14
N SER A 247 58.90 -37.46 1.89
CA SER A 247 58.31 -37.77 0.55
C SER A 247 57.19 -36.87 -0.05
N SER A 248 57.47 -36.05 -1.09
CA SER A 248 57.65 -36.34 -2.55
C SER A 248 56.38 -36.90 -3.21
N ASP A 249 55.84 -36.48 -4.34
CA ASP A 249 56.11 -35.46 -5.36
C ASP A 249 54.80 -35.44 -6.19
N PHE A 250 54.27 -34.28 -6.60
CA PHE A 250 53.78 -34.15 -7.98
C PHE A 250 53.53 -32.68 -8.34
N SER A 251 54.08 -32.35 -9.49
CA SER A 251 54.12 -31.03 -10.12
C SER A 251 52.82 -30.70 -10.86
N SER A 252 52.67 -29.41 -11.14
CA SER A 252 52.04 -28.81 -12.32
C SER A 252 50.73 -28.03 -12.11
N SER A 253 50.92 -26.72 -12.09
CA SER A 253 50.14 -25.66 -12.71
C SER A 253 48.96 -26.05 -13.61
N TYR A 254 47.80 -25.41 -13.41
CA TYR A 254 47.17 -24.60 -14.48
C TYR A 254 46.10 -23.64 -13.93
N SER A 255 46.20 -22.41 -14.41
CA SER A 255 45.24 -21.30 -14.39
C SER A 255 43.89 -21.65 -15.05
N GLY A 256 42.79 -20.98 -14.68
CA GLY A 256 41.62 -20.99 -15.58
C GLY A 256 40.31 -20.48 -15.01
N SER A 257 40.11 -19.17 -15.07
CA SER A 257 38.81 -18.48 -14.98
C SER A 257 37.85 -18.92 -16.09
N SER A 258 36.52 -18.92 -15.82
CA SER A 258 35.39 -18.55 -16.73
C SER A 258 34.13 -19.35 -16.34
N SER A 259 33.09 -18.73 -15.77
CA SER A 259 32.01 -17.98 -16.44
C SER A 259 31.07 -18.81 -17.33
N ARG A 260 29.84 -18.95 -16.81
CA ARG A 260 28.52 -18.78 -17.46
C ARG A 260 28.04 -19.74 -18.57
N SER A 261 26.72 -19.96 -18.44
CA SER A 261 25.69 -20.34 -19.43
C SER A 261 25.71 -21.76 -20.00
N ASN A 262 24.60 -22.49 -19.86
CA ASN A 262 23.62 -22.55 -20.95
C ASN A 262 22.26 -23.11 -20.51
N SER A 263 21.23 -22.63 -21.19
CA SER A 263 19.85 -23.10 -21.28
C SER A 263 19.72 -24.47 -21.96
N GLY A 264 18.63 -25.19 -21.69
CA GLY A 264 18.24 -26.36 -22.49
C GLY A 264 16.86 -26.91 -22.13
N SER A 265 15.87 -26.54 -22.93
CA SER A 265 14.50 -27.09 -22.98
C SER A 265 14.49 -28.54 -23.49
N MET A 266 13.66 -29.40 -22.90
CA MET A 266 13.38 -30.75 -23.41
C MET A 266 11.93 -30.86 -23.87
N SER A 267 11.75 -31.14 -25.15
CA SER A 267 10.51 -31.55 -25.82
C SER A 267 10.64 -33.05 -26.17
N TRP A 268 9.67 -33.88 -25.79
CA TRP A 268 9.58 -35.27 -26.25
C TRP A 268 8.34 -35.43 -27.14
N SER A 269 8.59 -35.94 -28.35
CA SER A 269 7.59 -36.28 -29.36
C SER A 269 7.17 -37.75 -29.24
N SER A 270 5.93 -37.96 -29.71
CA SER A 270 5.16 -39.20 -29.80
C SER A 270 5.75 -40.29 -30.70
N SER A 271 5.39 -41.55 -30.41
CA SER A 271 5.26 -42.61 -31.41
C SER A 271 4.06 -43.51 -31.08
N SER A 272 3.23 -43.75 -32.10
CA SER A 272 2.01 -44.56 -32.10
C SER A 272 2.31 -46.03 -32.47
N PHE A 273 1.51 -46.97 -31.99
CA PHE A 273 1.40 -48.32 -32.56
C PHE A 273 -0.06 -48.83 -32.48
N THR A 274 -0.67 -49.00 -33.65
CA THR A 274 -1.89 -49.79 -33.97
C THR A 274 -1.47 -51.27 -34.08
N SER A 275 -2.24 -52.35 -33.98
CA SER A 275 -3.67 -52.72 -34.00
C SER A 275 -3.69 -54.26 -33.87
N ASP A 276 -4.74 -54.90 -33.33
CA ASP A 276 -5.50 -55.94 -34.07
C ASP A 276 -6.74 -56.45 -33.29
N SER A 277 -7.72 -56.91 -34.05
CA SER A 277 -9.05 -57.38 -33.69
C SER A 277 -9.08 -58.89 -33.41
N PHE A 278 -10.04 -59.38 -32.62
CA PHE A 278 -10.58 -60.73 -32.80
C PHE A 278 -12.05 -60.80 -32.39
N SER A 279 -12.85 -61.47 -33.23
CA SER A 279 -14.29 -61.67 -33.11
C SER A 279 -14.59 -63.09 -32.61
N SER A 280 -15.69 -63.20 -31.86
CA SER A 280 -16.64 -64.30 -31.65
C SER A 280 -16.22 -65.78 -31.65
N ASP A 281 -16.63 -66.48 -30.60
CA ASP A 281 -17.63 -67.57 -30.65
C ASP A 281 -18.55 -67.44 -29.42
#